data_AF-A0A497MRU6-F1
#
_entry.id   AF-A0A497MRU6-F1
#
_cell.length_a   1.000
_cell.length_b   1.000
_cell.length_c   1.000
_cell.angle_alpha   90.00
_cell.angle_beta   90.00
_cell.angle_gamma   90.00
#
_symmetry.space_group_name_H-M   'P 1'
#
loop_
_entity.id
_entity.type
_entity.pdbx_description
1 polymer ?
#
loop_
_entity_poly.entity_id
_entity_poly.type
_entity_poly.pdbx_seq_one_letter_code
_entity_poly.pdbx_strand_id
1 'polypeptide(L)'
;MKVVLKLGKFLFPSYPNLKLLKEYVAIIEDLAERGSRVVIVTGGGGLAKEYIKAAREGGLNESLCDLIGIKISRINAYLLASMFKEHAYQRIPENLEELRYAMQAW
;
A
#
# COMPACT_ATOMS: atom_id res chain seq x y z
N MET A 1 -12.01 -4.05 -17.26
CA MET A 1 -12.74 -3.30 -16.19
C MET A 1 -11.73 -2.49 -15.36
N LYS A 2 -12.09 -1.40 -14.68
CA LYS A 2 -11.21 -0.68 -13.74
C LYS A 2 -11.65 -0.98 -12.31
N VAL A 3 -10.74 -1.39 -11.44
CA VAL A 3 -11.02 -1.77 -10.05
C VAL A 3 -10.04 -1.10 -9.11
N VAL A 4 -10.54 -0.58 -7.98
CA VAL A 4 -9.69 -0.04 -6.91
C VAL A 4 -9.84 -0.93 -5.67
N LEU A 5 -8.71 -1.45 -5.17
CA LEU A 5 -8.67 -2.30 -3.98
C LEU A 5 -8.00 -1.55 -2.83
N LYS A 6 -8.74 -1.33 -1.73
CA LYS A 6 -8.19 -0.77 -0.48
C LYS A 6 -7.79 -1.90 0.46
N LEU A 7 -6.50 -2.07 0.69
CA LEU A 7 -5.95 -3.11 1.55
C LEU A 7 -5.56 -2.51 2.91
N GLY A 8 -6.26 -2.93 3.97
CA GLY A 8 -6.16 -2.36 5.32
C GLY A 8 -5.28 -3.15 6.29
N LYS A 9 -5.46 -2.86 7.59
CA LYS A 9 -4.69 -3.46 8.70
C LYS A 9 -4.65 -4.98 8.69
N PHE A 10 -5.70 -5.65 8.21
CA PHE A 10 -5.75 -7.11 8.16
C PHE A 10 -4.58 -7.70 7.36
N LEU A 11 -4.26 -7.10 6.21
CA LEU A 11 -3.14 -7.53 5.37
C LEU A 11 -1.79 -7.00 5.85
N PHE A 12 -1.80 -5.90 6.60
CA PHE A 12 -0.61 -5.23 7.13
C PHE A 12 -0.65 -5.15 8.68
N PRO A 13 -0.51 -6.27 9.40
CA PRO A 13 -0.21 -6.25 10.84
C PRO A 13 1.19 -5.64 11.09
N SER A 14 1.58 -5.46 12.35
CA SER A 14 2.90 -4.89 12.69
C SER A 14 4.07 -5.71 12.13
N TYR A 15 3.88 -7.02 12.02
CA TYR A 15 4.80 -7.95 11.36
C TYR A 15 4.11 -8.60 10.16
N PRO A 16 4.48 -8.27 8.91
CA PRO A 16 3.80 -8.78 7.72
C PRO A 16 3.74 -10.31 7.65
N ASN A 17 2.56 -10.85 7.34
CA ASN A 17 2.38 -12.27 7.08
C ASN A 17 2.67 -12.55 5.58
N LEU A 18 3.87 -13.03 5.30
CA LEU A 18 4.31 -13.28 3.91
C LEU A 18 3.42 -14.28 3.16
N LYS A 19 2.87 -15.30 3.85
CA LYS A 19 1.98 -16.28 3.23
C LYS A 19 0.69 -15.60 2.73
N LEU A 20 0.06 -14.83 3.60
CA LEU A 20 -1.16 -14.09 3.26
C LEU A 20 -0.92 -13.07 2.14
N LEU A 21 0.21 -12.35 2.18
CA LEU A 21 0.58 -11.42 1.10
C LEU A 21 0.71 -12.12 -0.25
N LYS A 22 1.37 -13.29 -0.30
CA LYS A 22 1.50 -14.08 -1.53
C LYS A 22 0.15 -14.56 -2.06
N GLU A 23 -0.76 -14.98 -1.18
CA GLU A 23 -2.12 -15.38 -1.57
C GLU A 23 -2.89 -14.20 -2.20
N TYR A 24 -2.78 -13.00 -1.63
CA TYR A 24 -3.39 -11.78 -2.19
C TYR A 24 -2.76 -11.38 -3.52
N VAL A 25 -1.44 -11.46 -3.65
CA VAL A 25 -0.74 -11.19 -4.92
C VAL A 25 -1.28 -12.09 -6.03
N ALA A 26 -1.36 -13.40 -5.80
CA ALA A 26 -1.88 -14.35 -6.78
C ALA A 26 -3.34 -14.06 -7.20
N ILE A 27 -4.20 -13.71 -6.24
CA ILE A 27 -5.60 -13.35 -6.54
C ILE A 27 -5.69 -12.07 -7.39
N ILE A 28 -4.84 -11.08 -7.10
CA ILE A 28 -4.84 -9.81 -7.82
C ILE A 28 -4.24 -9.96 -9.22
N GLU A 29 -3.21 -10.80 -9.37
CA GLU A 29 -2.64 -11.18 -10.66
C GLU A 29 -3.70 -11.87 -11.54
N ASP A 30 -4.42 -12.88 -11.02
CA ASP A 30 -5.53 -13.52 -11.75
C ASP A 30 -6.61 -12.51 -12.18
N LEU A 31 -6.94 -11.54 -11.32
CA LEU A 31 -7.90 -10.48 -11.67
C LEU A 31 -7.38 -9.60 -12.82
N ALA A 32 -6.08 -9.28 -12.81
CA ALA A 32 -5.43 -8.48 -13.84
C ALA A 32 -5.34 -9.22 -15.17
N GLU A 33 -4.95 -10.50 -15.15
CA GLU A 33 -4.89 -11.39 -16.32
C GLU A 33 -6.24 -11.56 -17.01
N ARG A 34 -7.35 -11.50 -16.25
CA ARG A 34 -8.73 -11.47 -16.79
C ARG A 34 -9.13 -10.13 -17.43
N GLY A 35 -8.21 -9.21 -17.64
CA GLY A 35 -8.43 -7.92 -18.31
C GLY A 35 -8.91 -6.79 -17.40
N SER A 36 -8.67 -6.90 -16.09
CA SER A 36 -8.93 -5.79 -15.16
C SER A 36 -7.70 -4.91 -14.99
N ARG A 37 -7.89 -3.60 -15.03
CA ARG A 37 -6.88 -2.63 -14.61
C ARG A 37 -7.09 -2.35 -13.13
N VAL A 38 -6.14 -2.80 -12.30
CA VAL A 38 -6.26 -2.76 -10.84
C VAL A 38 -5.40 -1.63 -10.28
N VAL A 39 -5.99 -0.82 -9.40
CA VAL A 39 -5.28 0.15 -8.56
C VAL A 39 -5.36 -0.33 -7.13
N ILE A 40 -4.22 -0.46 -6.46
CA ILE A 40 -4.15 -0.88 -5.06
C ILE A 40 -3.78 0.31 -4.19
N VAL A 41 -4.53 0.51 -3.11
CA VAL A 41 -4.22 1.48 -2.06
C VAL A 41 -3.96 0.72 -0.77
N THR A 42 -2.75 0.80 -0.23
CA THR A 42 -2.39 0.18 1.05
C THR A 42 -2.72 1.11 2.22
N GLY A 43 -2.99 0.54 3.39
CA GLY A 43 -3.07 1.27 4.66
C GLY A 43 -1.75 1.20 5.43
N GLY A 44 -1.62 2.00 6.50
CA GLY A 44 -0.45 1.96 7.39
C GLY A 44 -0.41 0.75 8.33
N GLY A 45 -1.56 0.13 8.62
CA GLY A 45 -1.61 -1.14 9.32
C GLY A 45 -1.25 -1.08 10.81
N GLY A 46 -0.77 -2.20 11.35
CA GLY A 46 -0.35 -2.32 12.75
C GLY A 46 0.87 -1.46 13.05
N LEU A 47 1.88 -1.50 12.17
CA LEU A 47 3.12 -0.74 12.32
C LEU A 47 2.88 0.76 12.40
N ALA A 48 1.97 1.30 11.57
CA ALA A 48 1.62 2.71 11.65
C ALA A 48 1.02 3.10 13.00
N LYS A 49 0.18 2.24 13.59
CA LYS A 49 -0.41 2.51 14.91
C LYS A 49 0.65 2.57 16.01
N GLU A 50 1.64 1.69 15.95
CA GLU A 50 2.75 1.66 16.92
C GLU A 50 3.60 2.94 16.83
N TYR A 51 3.97 3.34 15.61
CA TYR A 51 4.78 4.54 15.40
C TYR A 51 4.01 5.83 15.69
N ILE A 52 2.73 5.91 15.32
CA ILE A 52 1.87 7.06 15.66
C ILE A 52 1.70 7.17 17.18
N LYS A 53 1.52 6.03 17.87
CA LYS A 53 1.44 6.02 19.34
C LYS A 53 2.74 6.55 19.96
N ALA A 54 3.89 6.05 19.52
CA ALA A 54 5.19 6.53 20.00
C ALA A 54 5.42 8.03 19.70
N ALA A 55 5.01 8.51 18.51
CA ALA A 55 5.11 9.92 18.16
C ALA A 55 4.26 10.82 19.07
N ARG A 56 3.01 10.41 19.35
CA ARG A 56 2.12 11.13 20.28
C ARG A 56 2.68 11.14 21.70
N GLU A 57 3.16 10.00 22.19
CA GLU A 57 3.80 9.89 23.51
C GLU A 57 5.07 10.76 23.60
N GLY A 58 5.78 10.93 22.48
CA GLY A 58 6.91 11.86 22.34
C GLY A 58 6.54 13.33 22.17
N GLY A 59 5.24 13.69 22.20
CA GLY A 59 4.78 15.08 22.11
C GLY A 59 4.77 15.68 20.69
N LEU A 60 4.82 14.86 19.63
CA LEU A 60 4.70 15.34 18.26
C LEU A 60 3.26 15.80 17.98
N ASN A 61 3.11 16.79 17.09
CA ASN A 61 1.79 17.25 16.65
C ASN A 61 1.10 16.23 15.73
N GLU A 62 -0.22 16.37 15.58
CA GLU A 62 -1.04 15.45 14.78
C GLU A 62 -0.65 15.45 13.29
N SER A 63 -0.22 16.59 12.73
CA SER A 63 0.24 16.65 11.33
C SER A 63 1.47 15.75 11.09
N LEU A 64 2.39 15.67 12.05
CA LEU A 64 3.53 14.76 12.00
C LEU A 64 3.10 13.30 12.19
N CYS A 65 2.12 13.05 13.06
CA CYS A 65 1.54 11.71 13.23
C CYS A 65 0.91 11.19 11.93
N ASP A 66 0.15 12.04 11.23
CA ASP A 66 -0.43 11.71 9.93
C ASP A 66 0.65 11.46 8.88
N LEU A 67 1.70 12.28 8.84
CA LEU A 67 2.82 12.08 7.92
C LEU A 67 3.53 10.74 8.15
N ILE A 68 3.74 10.34 9.41
CA ILE A 68 4.29 9.04 9.77
C ILE A 68 3.38 7.91 9.26
N GLY A 69 2.07 8.03 9.48
CA GLY A 69 1.08 7.08 8.97
C GLY A 69 1.12 6.94 7.45
N ILE A 70 1.21 8.06 6.73
CA ILE A 70 1.35 8.10 5.27
C ILE A 70 2.63 7.38 4.83
N LYS A 71 3.78 7.70 5.44
CA LYS A 71 5.06 7.09 5.09
C LYS A 71 5.04 5.58 5.30
N ILE A 72 4.46 5.10 6.40
CA ILE A 72 4.32 3.66 6.66
C ILE A 72 3.35 2.99 5.68
N SER A 73 2.26 3.65 5.30
CA SER A 73 1.37 3.12 4.26
C SER A 73 2.10 2.93 2.92
N ARG A 74 3.03 3.84 2.58
CA ARG A 74 3.87 3.73 1.39
C ARG A 74 4.89 2.60 1.50
N ILE A 75 5.47 2.34 2.68
CA ILE A 75 6.32 1.16 2.91
C ILE A 75 5.54 -0.12 2.57
N ASN A 76 4.28 -0.22 3.01
CA ASN A 76 3.41 -1.35 2.66
C ASN A 76 3.12 -1.43 1.15
N ALA A 77 2.97 -0.29 0.47
CA ALA A 77 2.79 -0.24 -0.98
C ALA A 77 4.06 -0.73 -1.72
N TYR A 78 5.24 -0.30 -1.30
CA TYR A 78 6.51 -0.76 -1.86
C TYR A 78 6.69 -2.27 -1.69
N LEU A 79 6.48 -2.78 -0.47
CA LEU A 79 6.56 -4.22 -0.21
C LEU A 79 5.66 -5.00 -1.17
N LEU A 80 4.40 -4.59 -1.28
CA LEU A 80 3.43 -5.29 -2.11
C LEU A 80 3.76 -5.16 -3.61
N ALA A 81 4.10 -3.97 -4.09
CA ALA A 81 4.49 -3.74 -5.49
C ALA A 81 5.72 -4.58 -5.89
N SER A 82 6.73 -4.67 -5.02
CA SER A 82 7.91 -5.51 -5.27
C SER A 82 7.58 -7.00 -5.34
N MET A 83 6.52 -7.46 -4.66
CA MET A 83 6.07 -8.85 -4.76
C MET A 83 5.41 -9.17 -6.11
N PHE A 84 4.78 -8.19 -6.76
CA PHE A 84 4.26 -8.31 -8.13
C PHE A 84 5.36 -8.21 -9.21
N LYS A 85 6.57 -7.78 -8.86
CA LYS A 85 7.71 -7.64 -9.78
C LYS A 85 7.33 -6.85 -11.06
N GLU A 86 7.61 -7.38 -12.25
CA GLU A 86 7.28 -6.78 -13.54
C GLU A 86 5.77 -6.67 -13.82
N HIS A 87 4.89 -7.30 -13.04
CA HIS A 87 3.44 -7.23 -13.22
C HIS A 87 2.80 -5.99 -12.59
N ALA A 88 3.57 -5.14 -11.91
CA ALA A 88 3.09 -3.89 -11.33
C ALA A 88 4.02 -2.70 -11.59
N TYR A 89 3.42 -1.52 -11.62
CA TYR A 89 4.15 -0.25 -11.64
C TYR A 89 4.93 -0.06 -10.34
N GLN A 90 6.26 -0.04 -10.43
CA GLN A 90 7.15 -0.09 -9.26
C GLN A 90 7.37 1.26 -8.56
N ARG A 91 6.97 2.38 -9.17
CA ARG A 91 7.09 3.71 -8.57
C ARG A 91 5.79 4.07 -7.86
N ILE A 92 5.78 4.03 -6.53
CA ILE A 92 4.56 4.33 -5.74
C ILE A 92 4.19 5.81 -5.88
N PRO A 93 3.01 6.15 -6.46
CA PRO A 93 2.58 7.54 -6.60
C PRO A 93 2.34 8.20 -5.25
N GLU A 94 2.79 9.44 -5.08
CA GLU A 94 2.63 10.17 -3.83
C GLU A 94 1.39 11.08 -3.79
N ASN A 95 0.77 11.33 -4.94
CA ASN A 95 -0.40 12.19 -5.14
C ASN A 95 -1.25 11.71 -6.34
N LEU A 96 -2.42 12.33 -6.52
CA LEU A 96 -3.37 11.95 -7.58
C LEU A 96 -2.84 12.22 -9.00
N GLU A 97 -2.03 13.27 -9.18
CA GLU A 97 -1.42 13.57 -10.48
C GLU A 97 -0.42 12.49 -10.87
N GLU A 98 0.47 12.09 -9.96
CA GLU A 98 1.40 10.97 -10.19
C GLU A 98 0.66 9.67 -10.48
N LEU A 99 -0.45 9.39 -9.78
CA LEU A 99 -1.28 8.22 -10.06
C LEU A 99 -1.87 8.29 -11.46
N ARG A 100 -2.38 9.46 -11.87
CA ARG A 100 -2.92 9.68 -13.21
C ARG A 100 -1.86 9.41 -14.28
N TYR A 101 -0.62 9.87 -14.09
CA TYR A 101 0.48 9.59 -15.01
C TYR A 101 0.86 8.10 -15.03
N ALA A 102 0.95 7.45 -13.87
CA ALA A 102 1.20 6.01 -13.78
C ALA A 102 0.14 5.20 -14.55
N MET A 103 -1.13 5.56 -14.41
CA MET A 103 -2.26 4.95 -15.12
C MET A 103 -2.33 5.31 -16.63
N GLN A 104 -1.48 6.20 -17.14
CA GLN A 104 -1.37 6.46 -18.57
C GLN A 104 -0.15 5.75 -19.18
N ALA A 105 0.93 5.62 -18.39
CA ALA A 105 2.19 5.03 -18.83
C ALA A 105 2.24 3.49 -18.72
N TRP A 106 1.36 2.86 -17.93
CA TRP A 106 1.37 1.42 -17.62
C TRP A 106 0.09 0.71 -18.04
#